data_AF-A0A1H8KJF2-F1
#
_entry.id   AF-A0A1H8KJF2-F1
#
_cell.length_a   1.000
_cell.length_b   1.000
_cell.length_c   1.000
_cell.angle_alpha   90.00
_cell.angle_beta   90.00
_cell.angle_gamma   90.00
#
_symmetry.space_group_name_H-M   'P 1'
#
loop_
_entity.id
_entity.type
_entity.pdbx_description
1 polymer ?
#
loop_
_entity_poly.entity_id
_entity_poly.type
_entity_poly.pdbx_seq_one_letter_code
_entity_poly.pdbx_strand_id
1 'polypeptide(L)'
;MAESSSFARDGHYIVCTPLKSEDGKYRPRFRIYRGTTSACEMVHEQTYPSEEFGSAPDANRYAAELATYWLDQWPIKGCYIRATDGRTFSYLGTYSVGHGADWNARVYCDGDLKGTPSGVFVYNFFRHENITHAAENMIVESINHGIGITD
;
A
#
# COMPACT_ATOMS: atom_id res chain seq x y z
N MET A 1 -18.48 -19.50 13.66
CA MET A 1 -17.33 -18.86 12.98
C MET A 1 -17.65 -17.39 12.83
N ALA A 2 -16.68 -16.48 13.01
CA ALA A 2 -16.93 -15.05 12.79
C ALA A 2 -17.23 -14.84 11.31
N GLU A 3 -18.35 -14.18 11.00
CA GLU A 3 -18.76 -13.92 9.63
C GLU A 3 -17.69 -13.06 8.95
N SER A 4 -17.13 -13.51 7.83
CA SER A 4 -16.17 -12.74 7.05
C SER A 4 -16.92 -11.95 6.00
N SER A 5 -16.49 -10.71 5.71
CA SER A 5 -17.05 -9.92 4.61
C SER A 5 -16.04 -9.79 3.48
N SER A 6 -16.52 -9.66 2.24
CA SER A 6 -15.67 -9.46 1.07
C SER A 6 -16.33 -8.55 0.05
N PHE A 7 -15.54 -7.74 -0.64
CA PHE A 7 -16.04 -6.80 -1.66
C PHE A 7 -14.95 -6.47 -2.68
N ALA A 8 -15.36 -5.94 -3.84
CA ALA A 8 -14.44 -5.47 -4.87
C ALA A 8 -14.36 -3.94 -4.90
N ARG A 9 -13.17 -3.37 -5.10
CA ARG A 9 -12.91 -1.93 -5.20
C ARG A 9 -11.66 -1.67 -6.04
N ASP A 10 -11.72 -0.73 -6.98
CA ASP A 10 -10.57 -0.24 -7.78
C ASP A 10 -9.72 -1.36 -8.40
N GLY A 11 -10.36 -2.42 -8.91
CA GLY A 11 -9.68 -3.58 -9.50
C GLY A 11 -9.07 -4.56 -8.49
N HIS A 12 -9.40 -4.43 -7.20
CA HIS A 12 -8.97 -5.31 -6.12
C HIS A 12 -10.15 -6.04 -5.49
N TYR A 13 -9.88 -7.23 -4.97
CA TYR A 13 -10.80 -8.01 -4.15
C TYR A 13 -10.31 -7.98 -2.71
N ILE A 14 -11.21 -7.64 -1.80
CA ILE A 14 -10.89 -7.41 -0.38
C ILE A 14 -11.63 -8.44 0.44
N VAL A 15 -10.94 -9.04 1.40
CA VAL A 15 -11.50 -10.01 2.34
C VAL A 15 -11.20 -9.57 3.77
N CYS A 16 -12.25 -9.20 4.49
CA CYS A 16 -12.20 -8.89 5.92
C CYS A 16 -12.50 -10.17 6.72
N THR A 17 -11.61 -10.53 7.64
CA THR A 17 -11.70 -11.77 8.42
C THR A 17 -11.32 -11.48 9.87
N PRO A 18 -12.28 -11.11 10.73
CA PRO A 18 -11.98 -10.71 12.09
C PRO A 18 -11.48 -11.91 12.88
N LEU A 19 -10.42 -11.70 13.66
CA LEU A 19 -9.79 -12.74 14.47
C LEU A 19 -10.31 -12.65 15.89
N LYS A 20 -10.89 -13.74 16.39
CA LYS A 20 -11.34 -13.81 17.78
C LYS A 20 -10.13 -13.97 18.71
N SER A 21 -10.01 -13.09 19.70
CA SER A 21 -9.00 -13.19 20.75
C SER A 21 -9.44 -14.15 21.87
N GLU A 22 -8.49 -14.53 22.73
CA GLU A 22 -8.76 -15.41 23.89
C GLU A 22 -9.79 -14.80 24.85
N ASP A 23 -9.79 -13.47 24.98
CA ASP A 23 -10.75 -12.70 25.80
C ASP A 23 -12.14 -12.58 25.16
N GLY A 24 -12.39 -13.25 24.03
CA GLY A 24 -13.67 -13.27 23.36
C GLY A 24 -13.99 -12.04 22.49
N LYS A 25 -13.07 -11.07 22.42
CA LYS A 25 -13.15 -9.90 21.53
C LYS A 25 -12.68 -10.25 20.11
N TYR A 26 -12.78 -9.28 19.20
CA TYR A 26 -12.44 -9.43 17.80
C TYR A 26 -11.41 -8.38 17.37
N ARG A 27 -10.34 -8.83 16.71
CA ARG A 27 -9.35 -7.98 16.07
C ARG A 27 -9.65 -7.86 14.59
N PRO A 28 -9.61 -6.66 14.02
CA PRO A 28 -9.85 -6.46 12.60
C PRO A 28 -8.65 -7.00 11.81
N ARG A 29 -8.95 -7.69 10.72
CA ARG A 29 -7.95 -8.15 9.74
C ARG A 29 -8.56 -8.06 8.36
N PHE A 30 -7.77 -7.61 7.40
CA PHE A 30 -8.15 -7.62 6.00
C PHE A 30 -6.99 -8.11 5.11
N ARG A 31 -7.37 -8.62 3.95
CA ARG A 31 -6.47 -9.05 2.86
C ARG A 31 -6.94 -8.42 1.56
N ILE A 32 -6.01 -7.92 0.76
CA ILE A 32 -6.27 -7.30 -0.54
C ILE A 32 -5.60 -8.16 -1.61
N TYR A 33 -6.36 -8.50 -2.63
CA TYR A 33 -5.93 -9.29 -3.78
C TYR A 33 -6.07 -8.45 -5.05
N ARG A 34 -5.08 -8.53 -5.95
CA ARG A 34 -5.10 -7.84 -7.23
C ARG A 34 -6.01 -8.58 -8.21
N GLY A 35 -7.22 -8.08 -8.44
CA GLY A 35 -8.20 -8.69 -9.33
C GLY A 35 -9.59 -8.77 -8.70
N THR A 36 -10.41 -9.71 -9.16
CA THR A 36 -11.83 -9.81 -8.76
C THR A 36 -12.12 -10.94 -7.77
N THR A 37 -11.11 -11.73 -7.39
CA THR A 37 -11.28 -12.89 -6.49
C THR A 37 -10.07 -13.07 -5.55
N SER A 38 -10.23 -13.88 -4.50
CA SER A 38 -9.15 -14.27 -3.59
C SER A 38 -8.20 -15.33 -4.16
N ALA A 39 -8.45 -15.83 -5.37
CA ALA A 39 -7.50 -16.70 -6.07
C ALA A 39 -6.37 -15.91 -6.76
N CYS A 40 -6.49 -14.58 -6.82
CA CYS A 40 -5.48 -13.70 -7.38
C CYS A 40 -4.31 -13.47 -6.41
N GLU A 41 -3.28 -12.75 -6.87
CA GLU A 41 -2.12 -12.37 -6.06
C GLU A 41 -2.56 -11.50 -4.86
N MET A 42 -2.20 -11.92 -3.64
CA MET A 42 -2.39 -11.11 -2.44
C MET A 42 -1.31 -10.03 -2.40
N VAL A 43 -1.73 -8.77 -2.40
CA VAL A 43 -0.81 -7.60 -2.43
C VAL A 43 -0.63 -6.97 -1.04
N HIS A 44 -1.57 -7.22 -0.13
CA HIS A 44 -1.51 -6.70 1.23
C HIS A 44 -2.32 -7.57 2.20
N GLU A 45 -1.78 -7.78 3.40
CA GLU A 45 -2.48 -8.34 4.54
C GLU A 45 -2.15 -7.51 5.77
N GLN A 46 -3.17 -7.17 6.55
CA GLN A 46 -2.98 -6.48 7.82
C GLN A 46 -3.89 -7.06 8.89
N THR A 47 -3.32 -7.25 10.07
CA THR A 47 -4.04 -7.54 11.32
C THR A 47 -3.68 -6.45 12.32
N TYR A 48 -4.68 -5.92 13.04
CA TYR A 48 -4.45 -4.89 14.05
C TYR A 48 -4.58 -5.50 15.45
N PRO A 49 -3.46 -5.76 16.14
CA PRO A 49 -3.48 -6.45 17.42
C PRO A 49 -3.94 -5.56 18.59
N SER A 50 -3.89 -4.23 18.45
CA SER A 50 -4.24 -3.26 19.49
C SER A 50 -5.73 -2.89 19.52
N GLU A 51 -6.42 -3.02 18.40
CA GLU A 51 -7.81 -2.62 18.21
C GLU A 51 -8.72 -3.82 18.40
N GLU A 52 -9.39 -3.88 19.56
CA GLU A 52 -10.29 -4.98 19.89
C GLU A 52 -11.74 -4.50 19.96
N PHE A 53 -12.62 -5.21 19.24
CA PHE A 53 -14.05 -4.93 19.15
C PHE A 53 -14.84 -5.98 19.92
N GLY A 54 -15.95 -5.59 20.52
CA GLY A 54 -16.87 -6.52 21.20
C GLY A 54 -17.63 -7.43 20.23
N SER A 55 -17.63 -7.12 18.93
CA SER A 55 -18.40 -7.83 17.91
C SER A 55 -17.60 -8.06 16.62
N ALA A 56 -17.84 -9.19 15.95
CA ALA A 56 -17.27 -9.47 14.63
C ALA A 56 -17.75 -8.48 13.54
N PRO A 57 -19.04 -8.07 13.49
CA PRO A 57 -19.49 -7.07 12.52
C PRO A 57 -18.76 -5.72 12.64
N ASP A 58 -18.50 -5.23 13.85
CA ASP A 58 -17.76 -3.97 14.03
C ASP A 58 -16.29 -4.10 13.58
N ALA A 59 -15.64 -5.21 13.93
CA ALA A 59 -14.29 -5.50 13.46
C ALA A 59 -14.23 -5.60 11.92
N ASN A 60 -15.25 -6.17 11.27
CA ASN A 60 -15.35 -6.21 9.80
C ASN A 60 -15.52 -4.83 9.19
N ARG A 61 -16.43 -4.01 9.74
CA ARG A 61 -16.67 -2.65 9.27
C ARG A 61 -15.40 -1.82 9.33
N TYR A 62 -14.71 -1.88 10.48
CA TYR A 62 -13.45 -1.18 10.66
C TYR A 62 -12.36 -1.72 9.72
N ALA A 63 -12.25 -3.05 9.54
CA ALA A 63 -11.32 -3.64 8.58
C ALA A 63 -11.60 -3.19 7.13
N ALA A 64 -12.88 -3.02 6.75
CA ALA A 64 -13.26 -2.55 5.42
C ALA A 64 -12.94 -1.07 5.20
N GLU A 65 -13.13 -0.23 6.23
CA GLU A 65 -12.73 1.19 6.22
C GLU A 65 -11.21 1.32 6.05
N LEU A 66 -10.43 0.54 6.80
CA LEU A 66 -8.97 0.53 6.69
C LEU A 66 -8.47 0.02 5.34
N ALA A 67 -9.05 -1.06 4.82
CA ALA A 67 -8.70 -1.58 3.49
C ALA A 67 -8.99 -0.56 2.38
N THR A 68 -10.11 0.17 2.51
CA THR A 68 -10.47 1.26 1.62
C THR A 68 -9.45 2.40 1.70
N TYR A 69 -9.10 2.83 2.92
CA TYR A 69 -8.12 3.89 3.14
C TYR A 69 -6.75 3.52 2.55
N TRP A 70 -6.32 2.27 2.71
CA TRP A 70 -5.10 1.77 2.10
C TRP A 70 -5.14 1.86 0.57
N LEU A 71 -6.26 1.47 -0.06
CA LEU A 71 -6.43 1.58 -1.50
C LEU A 71 -6.48 3.03 -1.99
N ASP A 72 -7.08 3.94 -1.23
CA ASP A 72 -7.12 5.36 -1.62
C ASP A 72 -5.71 5.99 -1.65
N GLN A 73 -4.75 5.41 -0.92
CA GLN A 73 -3.34 5.78 -0.94
C GLN A 73 -2.50 5.05 -2.00
N TRP A 74 -3.06 4.05 -2.68
CA TRP A 74 -2.38 3.21 -3.65
C TRP A 74 -3.07 3.29 -5.03
N PRO A 75 -2.38 3.71 -6.10
CA PRO A 75 -0.96 4.01 -6.20
C PRO A 75 -0.58 5.39 -5.65
N ILE A 76 0.67 5.53 -5.21
CA ILE A 76 1.30 6.80 -4.82
C ILE A 76 1.35 7.70 -6.05
N LYS A 77 0.77 8.89 -5.96
CA LYS A 77 0.79 9.88 -7.05
C LYS A 77 1.37 11.17 -6.54
N GLY A 78 2.29 11.75 -7.28
CA GLY A 78 2.86 13.03 -6.90
C GLY A 78 3.58 13.74 -8.02
N CYS A 79 4.05 14.93 -7.70
CA CYS A 79 4.83 15.80 -8.56
C CYS A 79 6.02 16.33 -7.77
N TYR A 80 7.19 16.37 -8.38
CA TYR A 80 8.42 16.78 -7.74
C TYR A 80 9.26 17.63 -8.68
N ILE A 81 9.81 18.74 -8.18
CA ILE A 81 10.74 19.59 -8.92
C ILE A 81 12.14 19.16 -8.54
N ARG A 82 12.90 18.64 -9.51
CA ARG A 82 14.24 18.12 -9.30
C ARG A 82 15.17 19.22 -8.83
N ALA A 83 15.86 19.00 -7.70
CA ALA A 83 16.68 20.04 -7.07
C ALA A 83 17.89 20.48 -7.93
N THR A 84 18.40 19.59 -8.79
CA THR A 84 19.62 19.84 -9.57
C THR A 84 19.43 20.72 -10.79
N ASP A 85 18.27 20.67 -11.45
CA ASP A 85 18.01 21.39 -12.71
C ASP A 85 16.61 22.03 -12.83
N GLY A 86 15.77 21.90 -11.80
CA GLY A 86 14.47 22.55 -11.75
C GLY A 86 13.39 21.94 -12.66
N ARG A 87 13.64 20.78 -13.28
CA ARG A 87 12.62 20.10 -14.09
C ARG A 87 11.52 19.52 -13.21
N THR A 88 10.29 19.63 -13.70
CA THR A 88 9.10 19.08 -13.03
C THR A 88 8.86 17.65 -13.49
N PHE A 89 8.86 16.73 -12.53
CA PHE A 89 8.57 15.32 -12.75
C PHE A 89 7.24 14.96 -12.09
N SER A 90 6.37 14.24 -12.81
CA SER A 90 5.23 13.57 -12.21
C SER A 90 5.54 12.08 -12.06
N TYR A 91 4.96 11.42 -11.08
CA TYR A 91 5.21 10.00 -10.85
C TYR A 91 3.97 9.24 -10.38
N LEU A 92 3.97 7.96 -10.74
CA LEU A 92 3.01 6.96 -10.31
C LEU A 92 3.75 5.80 -9.66
N GLY A 93 3.82 5.82 -8.34
CA GLY A 93 4.45 4.81 -7.50
C GLY A 93 3.50 3.71 -7.05
N THR A 94 4.02 2.50 -6.93
CA THR A 94 3.36 1.40 -6.23
C THR A 94 4.34 0.77 -5.27
N TYR A 95 3.81 0.20 -4.19
CA TYR A 95 4.58 -0.68 -3.31
C TYR A 95 3.79 -1.96 -3.05
N SER A 96 4.51 -3.05 -2.80
CA SER A 96 3.98 -4.31 -2.28
C SER A 96 4.55 -4.56 -0.89
N VAL A 97 3.77 -5.20 -0.02
CA VAL A 97 4.21 -5.54 1.33
C VAL A 97 4.42 -7.06 1.42
N GLY A 98 5.68 -7.49 1.54
CA GLY A 98 6.10 -8.89 1.73
C GLY A 98 7.24 -9.02 2.78
N HIS A 99 8.11 -10.02 2.67
CA HIS A 99 9.30 -10.18 3.54
C HIS A 99 10.34 -9.04 3.40
N GLY A 100 10.18 -8.23 2.36
CA GLY A 100 10.65 -6.86 2.15
C GLY A 100 9.46 -6.08 1.56
N ALA A 101 9.42 -4.76 1.71
CA ALA A 101 8.48 -3.98 0.90
C ALA A 101 9.21 -3.58 -0.39
N ASP A 102 8.70 -4.01 -1.54
CA ASP A 102 9.25 -3.63 -2.83
C ASP A 102 8.50 -2.39 -3.30
N TRP A 103 9.21 -1.42 -3.85
CA TRP A 103 8.60 -0.24 -4.46
C TRP A 103 9.05 -0.10 -5.90
N ASN A 104 8.18 0.49 -6.72
CA ASN A 104 8.46 0.84 -8.10
C ASN A 104 7.66 2.10 -8.46
N ALA A 105 8.17 2.91 -9.36
CA ALA A 105 7.42 4.04 -9.88
C ALA A 105 7.60 4.20 -11.37
N ARG A 106 6.61 4.80 -12.04
CA ARG A 106 6.77 5.35 -13.38
C ARG A 106 6.97 6.85 -13.23
N VAL A 107 8.08 7.37 -13.75
CA VAL A 107 8.46 8.78 -13.64
C VAL A 107 8.35 9.43 -15.00
N TYR A 108 7.68 10.57 -15.06
CA TYR A 108 7.41 11.32 -16.28
C TYR A 108 7.97 12.73 -16.16
N CYS A 109 8.46 13.30 -17.27
CA CYS A 109 8.84 14.72 -17.39
C CYS A 109 8.16 15.27 -18.64
N ASP A 110 7.42 16.36 -18.53
CA ASP A 110 6.66 16.97 -19.65
C ASP A 110 5.71 16.00 -20.39
N GLY A 111 5.27 14.94 -19.71
CA GLY A 111 4.41 13.88 -20.25
C GLY A 111 5.15 12.66 -20.79
N ASP A 112 6.47 12.74 -20.98
CA ASP A 112 7.30 11.63 -21.46
C ASP A 112 7.75 10.73 -20.31
N LEU A 113 7.60 9.41 -20.45
CA LEU A 113 8.12 8.43 -19.49
C LEU A 113 9.65 8.46 -19.51
N LYS A 114 10.24 8.96 -18.42
CA LYS A 114 11.69 9.04 -18.22
C LYS A 114 12.27 7.81 -17.54
N GLY A 115 11.49 7.01 -16.84
CA GLY A 115 12.03 5.80 -16.24
C GLY A 115 11.08 5.06 -15.33
N THR A 116 11.53 3.88 -14.91
CA THR A 116 10.82 3.05 -13.94
C THR A 116 11.70 2.65 -12.75
N PRO A 117 12.11 3.60 -11.89
CA PRO A 117 12.91 3.28 -10.72
C PRO A 117 12.19 2.30 -9.80
N SER A 118 12.95 1.42 -9.15
CA SER A 118 12.43 0.42 -8.22
C SER A 118 13.48 0.03 -7.19
N GLY A 119 13.06 -0.58 -6.09
CA GLY A 119 13.94 -1.03 -5.02
C GLY A 119 13.20 -1.81 -3.93
N VAL A 120 13.96 -2.20 -2.90
CA VAL A 120 13.48 -3.01 -1.77
C VAL A 120 13.81 -2.30 -0.46
N PHE A 121 12.88 -2.30 0.50
CA PHE A 121 13.13 -1.90 1.87
C PHE A 121 13.69 -3.07 2.69
N VAL A 122 14.85 -2.91 3.31
CA VAL A 122 15.38 -3.87 4.31
C VAL A 122 14.83 -3.48 5.69
N TYR A 123 13.99 -4.34 6.27
CA TYR A 123 13.23 -4.05 7.49
C TYR A 123 14.09 -3.91 8.75
N ASN A 124 13.90 -2.80 9.49
CA ASN A 124 14.06 -2.80 10.95
C ASN A 124 13.30 -1.68 11.71
N PHE A 125 12.60 -0.73 11.06
CA PHE A 125 12.16 0.48 11.77
C PHE A 125 10.73 1.02 11.53
N PHE A 126 9.85 0.42 10.72
CA PHE A 126 8.56 1.07 10.41
C PHE A 126 7.34 0.16 10.60
N ARG A 127 6.58 0.42 11.68
CA ARG A 127 5.20 -0.02 11.84
C ARG A 127 4.31 0.81 10.90
N HIS A 128 3.82 0.16 9.85
CA HIS A 128 2.54 0.31 9.14
C HIS A 128 2.06 1.66 8.56
N GLU A 129 2.45 2.84 9.05
CA GLU A 129 1.96 4.13 8.49
C GLU A 129 2.98 4.88 7.63
N ASN A 130 4.25 4.47 7.69
CA ASN A 130 5.35 5.16 7.00
C ASN A 130 5.76 4.51 5.68
N ILE A 131 5.13 3.41 5.23
CA ILE A 131 5.57 2.73 4.00
C ILE A 131 5.26 3.57 2.75
N THR A 132 4.07 4.18 2.68
CA THR A 132 3.70 5.10 1.61
C THR A 132 4.69 6.26 1.52
N HIS A 133 4.97 6.94 2.65
CA HIS A 133 5.94 8.03 2.72
C HIS A 133 7.38 7.58 2.43
N ALA A 134 7.77 6.38 2.88
CA ALA A 134 9.09 5.83 2.60
C ALA A 134 9.26 5.55 1.10
N ALA A 135 8.23 4.97 0.45
CA ALA A 135 8.22 4.76 -0.99
C ALA A 135 8.23 6.08 -1.76
N GLU A 136 7.42 7.06 -1.35
CA GLU A 136 7.44 8.40 -1.93
C GLU A 136 8.83 9.05 -1.84
N ASN A 137 9.46 9.00 -0.65
CA ASN A 137 10.82 9.50 -0.46
C ASN A 137 11.82 8.81 -1.39
N MET A 138 11.77 7.48 -1.52
CA MET A 138 12.67 6.75 -2.43
C MET A 138 12.46 7.11 -3.90
N ILE A 139 11.21 7.39 -4.31
CA ILE A 139 10.89 7.87 -5.66
C ILE A 139 11.50 9.25 -5.88
N VAL A 140 11.33 10.17 -4.93
CA VAL A 140 11.89 11.52 -4.98
C VAL A 140 13.42 11.49 -5.02
N GLU A 141 14.06 10.68 -4.17
CA GLU A 141 15.51 10.49 -4.18
C GLU A 141 15.99 9.94 -5.53
N SER A 142 15.25 8.99 -6.12
CA SER A 142 15.58 8.45 -7.44
C SER A 142 15.48 9.53 -8.52
N ILE A 143 14.48 10.41 -8.45
CA ILE A 143 14.35 11.57 -9.34
C ILE A 143 15.54 12.52 -9.18
N ASN A 144 15.92 12.85 -7.94
CA ASN A 144 17.05 13.74 -7.65
C ASN A 144 18.38 13.21 -8.16
N HIS A 145 18.62 11.91 -7.98
CA HIS A 145 19.89 11.28 -8.30
C HIS A 145 19.93 10.64 -9.70
N GLY A 146 18.83 10.69 -10.46
CA GLY A 146 18.73 10.07 -11.78
C GLY A 146 18.79 8.54 -11.75
N ILE A 147 18.45 7.91 -10.63
CA ILE A 147 18.52 6.47 -10.46
C ILE A 147 17.36 5.83 -11.22
N GLY A 148 17.65 4.98 -12.21
CA GLY A 148 16.62 4.30 -13.01
C GLY A 148 15.80 5.24 -13.91
N ILE A 149 16.32 6.45 -14.19
CA ILE A 149 15.71 7.48 -15.03
C ILE A 149 16.67 7.81 -16.17
N THR A 150 16.19 7.74 -17.41
CA THR A 150 16.90 8.17 -18.61
C THR A 150 16.65 9.65 -18.84
N ASP A 151 17.71 10.43 -19.02
CA ASP A 151 17.63 11.85 -19.41
C ASP A 151 17.30 12.02 -20.90
#